data_AF-A0A430R7X2-F1
#
_entry.id   AF-A0A430R7X2-F1
#
_cell.length_a   1.000
_cell.length_b   1.000
_cell.length_c   1.000
_cell.angle_alpha   90.00
_cell.angle_beta   90.00
_cell.angle_gamma   90.00
#
_symmetry.space_group_name_H-M   'P 1'
#
loop_
_entity.id
_entity.type
_entity.pdbx_description
1 polymer ?
#
loop_
_entity_poly.entity_id
_entity_poly.type
_entity_poly.pdbx_seq_one_letter_code
_entity_poly.pdbx_strand_id
1 'polypeptide(L)'
;MENTTHKKAFVYRLYPTRAQEEALVRILDLTRELYNAALQERRDAWRKAGKSVTVYEQMRLLGEVKAVRPEYQGVYAQVLQETLKRLDLGLTHFVATSEGEIVEAPRHFQKAEEKLAKAQRELSRKKKGSNRRKKARLKVAKLHRKIANQRKDFHHKVARKLVNRYGTIVHEDLNALGLARTRLSKGVLDAGWAQFIAILSAKAASAGRRVVAVKPHYTSQICPECGSVRRKELSERVHACECGCVLDRDVAAAKVILALGLDGALGDGQRVAAPA
;
A
#
# COMPACT_ATOMS: atom_id res chain seq x y z
N MET A 1 -4.38 6.02 -45.87
CA MET A 1 -3.60 6.48 -44.71
C MET A 1 -4.58 6.89 -43.63
N GLU A 2 -4.89 5.99 -42.70
CA GLU A 2 -5.78 6.30 -41.56
C GLU A 2 -5.06 7.25 -40.60
N ASN A 3 -5.65 8.42 -40.40
CA ASN A 3 -5.11 9.47 -39.56
C ASN A 3 -5.37 9.10 -38.09
N THR A 4 -4.42 8.39 -37.45
CA THR A 4 -4.54 7.98 -36.06
C THR A 4 -4.41 9.22 -35.16
N THR A 5 -5.54 9.77 -34.71
CA THR A 5 -5.58 10.92 -33.81
C THR A 5 -5.03 10.51 -32.44
N HIS A 6 -3.74 10.68 -32.22
CA HIS A 6 -3.12 10.44 -30.92
C HIS A 6 -3.68 11.43 -29.89
N LYS A 7 -4.56 10.96 -29.00
CA LYS A 7 -5.06 11.73 -27.85
C LYS A 7 -3.88 12.02 -26.91
N LYS A 8 -3.40 13.26 -26.88
CA LYS A 8 -2.41 13.73 -25.91
C LYS A 8 -3.11 14.04 -24.58
N ALA A 9 -2.64 13.46 -23.48
CA ALA A 9 -3.08 13.80 -22.13
C ALA A 9 -2.01 14.67 -21.46
N PHE A 10 -2.43 15.82 -20.91
CA PHE A 10 -1.55 16.75 -20.21
C PHE A 10 -1.86 16.74 -18.71
N VAL A 11 -0.83 16.75 -17.87
CA VAL A 11 -0.98 16.85 -16.42
C VAL A 11 -0.72 18.29 -16.01
N TYR A 12 -1.77 18.99 -15.60
CA TYR A 12 -1.68 20.37 -15.10
C TYR A 12 -1.83 20.41 -13.59
N ARG A 13 -1.12 21.35 -12.97
CA ARG A 13 -1.33 21.67 -11.56
C ARG A 13 -2.66 22.41 -11.41
N LEU A 14 -3.54 21.88 -10.56
CA LEU A 14 -4.80 22.54 -10.23
C LEU A 14 -4.52 23.76 -9.34
N TYR A 15 -5.04 24.92 -9.73
CA TYR A 15 -5.02 26.15 -8.94
C TYR A 15 -6.46 26.50 -8.54
N PRO A 16 -6.99 25.88 -7.47
CA PRO A 16 -8.38 26.07 -7.10
C PRO A 16 -8.63 27.48 -6.55
N THR A 17 -9.82 28.01 -6.80
CA THR A 17 -10.32 29.18 -6.07
C THR A 17 -10.53 28.81 -4.60
N ARG A 18 -10.63 29.81 -3.71
CA ARG A 18 -10.89 29.59 -2.29
C ARG A 18 -12.16 28.74 -2.04
N ALA A 19 -13.23 29.02 -2.78
CA ALA A 19 -14.48 28.25 -2.68
C ALA A 19 -14.29 26.78 -3.10
N GLN A 20 -13.49 26.53 -4.15
CA GLN A 20 -13.14 25.18 -4.59
C GLN A 20 -12.26 24.46 -3.55
N GLU A 21 -11.27 25.14 -2.97
CA GLU A 21 -10.43 24.58 -1.91
C GLU A 21 -11.27 24.18 -0.70
N GLU A 22 -12.19 25.05 -0.25
CA GLU A 22 -13.10 24.73 0.84
C GLU A 22 -14.01 23.54 0.52
N ALA A 23 -14.50 23.41 -0.72
CA ALA A 23 -15.27 22.25 -1.17
C ALA A 23 -14.45 20.96 -1.16
N LEU A 24 -13.21 20.99 -1.65
CA LEU A 24 -12.29 19.85 -1.65
C LEU A 24 -11.97 19.40 -0.23
N VAL A 25 -11.72 20.34 0.69
CA VAL A 25 -11.47 20.04 2.10
C VAL A 25 -12.71 19.42 2.75
N ARG A 26 -13.93 19.91 2.46
CA ARG A 26 -15.18 19.30 2.95
C ARG A 26 -15.33 17.86 2.45
N ILE A 27 -15.10 17.60 1.16
CA ILE A 27 -15.16 16.24 0.59
C ILE A 27 -14.12 15.34 1.27
N LEU A 28 -12.90 15.83 1.48
CA LEU A 28 -11.85 15.09 2.18
C LEU A 28 -12.26 14.75 3.62
N ASP A 29 -12.88 15.67 4.34
CA ASP A 29 -13.36 15.44 5.70
C ASP A 29 -14.48 14.40 5.76
N LEU A 30 -15.46 14.49 4.84
CA LEU A 30 -16.57 13.53 4.74
C LEU A 30 -16.08 12.13 4.36
N THR A 31 -15.17 12.01 3.38
CA THR A 31 -14.58 10.72 3.02
C THR A 31 -13.76 10.12 4.17
N ARG A 32 -13.02 10.95 4.92
CA ARG A 32 -12.34 10.50 6.16
C ARG A 32 -13.34 9.98 7.19
N GLU A 33 -14.48 10.64 7.37
CA GLU A 33 -15.52 10.18 8.31
C GLU A 33 -16.13 8.85 7.88
N LEU A 34 -16.54 8.73 6.61
CA LEU A 34 -17.06 7.48 6.04
C LEU A 34 -16.05 6.33 6.21
N TYR A 35 -14.78 6.58 5.89
CA TYR A 35 -13.72 5.60 6.04
C TYR A 35 -13.63 5.07 7.48
N ASN A 36 -13.59 5.98 8.46
CA ASN A 36 -13.47 5.61 9.87
C ASN A 36 -14.72 4.89 10.38
N ALA A 37 -15.91 5.29 9.95
CA ALA A 37 -17.16 4.64 10.31
C ALA A 37 -17.22 3.20 9.75
N ALA A 38 -16.93 3.04 8.46
CA ALA A 38 -16.90 1.74 7.80
C ALA A 38 -15.82 0.81 8.38
N LEU A 39 -14.65 1.33 8.75
CA LEU A 39 -13.63 0.55 9.45
C LEU A 39 -14.11 0.09 10.84
N GLN A 40 -14.78 0.98 11.58
CA GLN A 40 -15.30 0.68 12.89
C GLN A 40 -16.37 -0.42 12.82
N GLU A 41 -17.29 -0.33 11.86
CA GLU A 41 -18.31 -1.34 11.58
C GLU A 41 -17.68 -2.72 11.35
N ARG A 42 -16.67 -2.84 10.47
CA ARG A 42 -15.96 -4.10 10.22
C ARG A 42 -15.36 -4.68 11.50
N ARG A 43 -14.74 -3.83 12.33
CA ARG A 43 -14.15 -4.25 13.61
C ARG A 43 -15.20 -4.74 14.59
N ASP A 44 -16.32 -4.04 14.69
CA ASP A 44 -17.39 -4.38 15.61
C ASP A 44 -18.14 -5.64 15.16
N ALA A 45 -18.35 -5.83 13.86
CA ALA A 45 -18.92 -7.05 13.28
C ALA A 45 -18.06 -8.28 13.59
N TRP A 46 -16.74 -8.17 13.42
CA TRP A 46 -15.81 -9.24 13.79
C TRP A 46 -15.80 -9.49 15.30
N ARG A 47 -15.67 -8.44 16.11
CA ARG A 47 -15.60 -8.55 17.57
C ARG A 47 -16.87 -9.14 18.19
N LYS A 48 -18.05 -8.74 17.71
CA LYS A 48 -19.34 -9.12 18.30
C LYS A 48 -19.90 -10.42 17.72
N ALA A 49 -19.67 -10.68 16.43
CA ALA A 49 -20.34 -11.75 15.71
C ALA A 49 -19.40 -12.67 14.92
N GLY A 50 -18.08 -12.42 14.92
CA GLY A 50 -17.11 -13.18 14.10
C GLY A 50 -17.33 -13.01 12.59
N LYS A 51 -18.08 -11.99 12.17
CA LYS A 51 -18.44 -11.77 10.76
C LYS A 51 -17.49 -10.81 10.08
N SER A 52 -16.98 -11.22 8.92
CA SER A 52 -16.22 -10.35 8.01
C SER A 52 -17.18 -9.57 7.12
N VAL A 53 -17.17 -8.24 7.23
CA VAL A 53 -17.98 -7.37 6.37
C VAL A 53 -17.18 -6.99 5.13
N THR A 54 -17.74 -7.29 3.97
CA THR A 54 -17.19 -7.02 2.65
C THR A 54 -17.39 -5.55 2.25
N VAL A 55 -16.58 -5.06 1.32
CA VAL A 55 -16.79 -3.70 0.75
C VAL A 55 -18.14 -3.57 0.05
N TYR A 56 -18.62 -4.63 -0.60
CA TYR A 56 -19.86 -4.60 -1.36
C TYR A 56 -21.08 -4.45 -0.45
N GLU A 57 -21.07 -5.09 0.73
CA GLU A 57 -22.10 -4.89 1.74
C GLU A 57 -22.16 -3.42 2.19
N GLN A 58 -21.02 -2.82 2.49
CA GLN A 58 -20.96 -1.41 2.91
C GLN A 58 -21.35 -0.44 1.79
N MET A 59 -21.06 -0.77 0.53
CA MET A 59 -21.49 0.04 -0.62
C MET A 59 -23.00 0.05 -0.79
N ARG A 60 -23.69 -1.07 -0.50
CA ARG A 60 -25.16 -1.15 -0.58
C ARG A 60 -25.82 -0.22 0.44
N LEU A 61 -25.19 -0.05 1.60
CA LEU A 61 -25.68 0.84 2.67
C LEU A 61 -25.45 2.33 2.39
N LEU A 62 -24.71 2.72 1.35
CA LEU A 62 -24.44 4.14 1.08
C LEU A 62 -25.71 4.98 0.84
N GLY A 63 -26.78 4.37 0.30
CA GLY A 63 -28.07 5.04 0.15
C GLY A 63 -28.66 5.46 1.50
N GLU A 64 -28.68 4.54 2.45
CA GLU A 64 -29.14 4.78 3.83
C GLU A 64 -28.25 5.79 4.55
N VAL A 65 -26.92 5.67 4.41
CA VAL A 65 -25.96 6.62 5.00
C VAL A 65 -26.24 8.04 4.52
N LYS A 66 -26.55 8.23 3.23
CA LYS A 66 -26.91 9.54 2.66
C LYS A 66 -28.26 10.06 3.14
N ALA A 67 -29.20 9.18 3.46
CA ALA A 67 -30.49 9.55 4.01
C ALA A 67 -30.35 10.03 5.47
N VAL A 68 -29.56 9.33 6.29
CA VAL A 68 -29.32 9.68 7.71
C VAL A 68 -28.38 10.88 7.84
N ARG A 69 -27.43 11.05 6.92
CA ARG A 69 -26.45 12.15 6.91
C ARG A 69 -26.46 12.89 5.58
N PRO A 70 -27.36 13.88 5.42
CA PRO A 70 -27.52 14.63 4.17
C PRO A 70 -26.24 15.33 3.68
N GLU A 71 -25.25 15.57 4.54
CA GLU A 71 -23.98 16.17 4.13
C GLU A 71 -23.23 15.35 3.06
N TYR A 72 -23.49 14.03 2.99
CA TYR A 72 -22.94 13.17 1.95
C TYR A 72 -23.63 13.29 0.58
N GLN A 73 -24.79 13.95 0.49
CA GLN A 73 -25.47 14.15 -0.79
C GLN A 73 -24.65 15.02 -1.74
N GLY A 74 -23.88 15.98 -1.21
CA GLY A 74 -22.95 16.81 -1.97
C GLY A 74 -21.68 16.09 -2.46
N VAL A 75 -21.52 14.79 -2.18
CA VAL A 75 -20.36 13.99 -2.59
C VAL A 75 -20.79 12.95 -3.65
N TYR A 76 -20.09 12.96 -4.78
CA TYR A 76 -20.29 11.97 -5.84
C TYR A 76 -20.17 10.54 -5.32
N ALA A 77 -21.11 9.68 -5.72
CA ALA A 77 -21.19 8.30 -5.22
C ALA A 77 -19.90 7.51 -5.47
N GLN A 78 -19.26 7.74 -6.62
CA GLN A 78 -17.99 7.10 -6.99
C GLN A 78 -16.88 7.42 -5.97
N VAL A 79 -16.84 8.63 -5.42
CA VAL A 79 -15.85 9.05 -4.42
C VAL A 79 -16.06 8.30 -3.10
N LEU A 80 -17.32 8.10 -2.69
CA LEU A 80 -17.67 7.35 -1.47
C LEU A 80 -17.39 5.85 -1.64
N GLN A 81 -17.78 5.27 -2.77
CA GLN A 81 -17.47 3.88 -3.12
C GLN A 81 -15.95 3.64 -3.15
N GLU A 82 -15.20 4.53 -3.79
CA GLU A 82 -13.75 4.49 -3.84
C GLU A 82 -13.13 4.55 -2.43
N THR A 83 -13.70 5.36 -1.54
CA THR A 83 -13.28 5.44 -0.14
C THR A 83 -13.44 4.10 0.57
N LEU A 84 -14.54 3.38 0.32
CA LEU A 84 -14.77 2.04 0.88
C LEU A 84 -13.80 0.99 0.29
N LYS A 85 -13.51 1.03 -1.01
CA LYS A 85 -12.53 0.11 -1.66
C LYS A 85 -11.14 0.21 -1.03
N ARG A 86 -10.76 1.39 -0.53
CA ARG A 86 -9.47 1.59 0.16
C ARG A 86 -9.34 0.81 1.47
N LEU A 87 -10.41 0.25 2.02
CA LEU A 87 -10.35 -0.63 3.19
C LEU A 87 -9.77 -2.02 2.86
N ASP A 88 -9.92 -2.50 1.63
CA ASP A 88 -9.49 -3.85 1.22
C ASP A 88 -8.06 -3.91 0.67
N LEU A 89 -7.50 -2.76 0.33
CA LEU A 89 -6.28 -2.62 -0.47
C LEU A 89 -4.97 -2.70 0.35
N GLY A 90 -4.96 -3.56 1.37
CA GLY A 90 -3.81 -3.76 2.25
C GLY A 90 -2.73 -4.67 1.64
N LEU A 91 -1.47 -4.30 1.85
CA LEU A 91 -0.34 -5.21 1.66
C LEU A 91 -0.44 -6.32 2.73
N THR A 92 -0.53 -7.57 2.28
CA THR A 92 -0.56 -8.74 3.17
C THR A 92 0.85 -9.08 3.64
N HIS A 93 1.76 -9.25 2.68
CA HIS A 93 3.17 -9.56 2.89
C HIS A 93 4.01 -8.28 2.83
N PHE A 94 5.02 -8.20 3.69
CA PHE A 94 6.03 -7.15 3.66
C PHE A 94 7.22 -7.55 2.80
N VAL A 95 7.68 -8.80 2.95
CA VAL A 95 8.74 -9.46 2.18
C VAL A 95 8.29 -10.88 1.91
N ALA A 96 8.46 -11.34 0.68
CA ALA A 96 8.43 -12.75 0.31
C ALA A 96 9.79 -13.08 -0.31
N THR A 97 10.40 -14.18 0.10
CA THR A 97 11.70 -14.63 -0.41
C THR A 97 11.51 -15.73 -1.45
N SER A 98 12.50 -15.93 -2.33
CA SER A 98 12.52 -17.01 -3.31
C SER A 98 12.55 -18.41 -2.67
N GLU A 99 12.98 -18.51 -1.41
CA GLU A 99 12.99 -19.73 -0.58
C GLU A 99 11.64 -20.01 0.10
N GLY A 100 10.62 -19.16 -0.12
CA GLY A 100 9.28 -19.34 0.44
C GLY A 100 9.08 -18.74 1.83
N GLU A 101 10.09 -18.08 2.42
CA GLU A 101 9.90 -17.32 3.66
C GLU A 101 9.05 -16.07 3.39
N ILE A 102 7.98 -15.91 4.16
CA ILE A 102 7.07 -14.75 4.11
C ILE A 102 7.14 -14.00 5.44
N VAL A 103 7.38 -12.69 5.36
CA VAL A 103 7.29 -11.77 6.50
C VAL A 103 6.02 -10.95 6.33
N GLU A 104 5.12 -11.03 7.29
CA GLU A 104 3.88 -10.25 7.26
C GLU A 104 4.12 -8.74 7.42
N ALA A 105 3.24 -7.94 6.80
CA ALA A 105 3.21 -6.51 7.07
C ALA A 105 2.82 -6.24 8.54
N PRO A 106 3.61 -5.47 9.30
CA PRO A 106 3.38 -5.27 10.73
C PRO A 106 2.11 -4.43 11.02
N ARG A 107 1.63 -3.69 10.02
CA ARG A 107 0.39 -2.89 10.01
C ARG A 107 0.29 -1.96 11.23
N HIS A 108 1.40 -1.32 11.61
CA HIS A 108 1.49 -0.50 12.83
C HIS A 108 0.51 0.66 12.84
N PHE A 109 0.33 1.34 11.70
CA PHE A 109 -0.64 2.41 11.56
C PHE A 109 -2.07 1.87 11.72
N GLN A 110 -2.42 0.78 11.03
CA GLN A 110 -3.76 0.19 11.13
C GLN A 110 -4.10 -0.21 12.58
N LYS A 111 -3.15 -0.80 13.32
CA LYS A 111 -3.30 -1.15 14.74
C LYS A 111 -3.49 0.09 15.62
N ALA A 112 -2.86 1.21 15.29
CA ALA A 112 -2.95 2.46 16.04
C ALA A 112 -4.11 3.37 15.61
N GLU A 113 -4.83 3.01 14.55
CA GLU A 113 -5.78 3.88 13.87
C GLU A 113 -6.94 4.34 14.74
N GLU A 114 -7.49 3.45 15.58
CA GLU A 114 -8.57 3.81 16.50
C GLU A 114 -8.12 4.92 17.48
N LYS A 115 -6.94 4.72 18.07
CA LYS A 115 -6.35 5.69 19.01
C LYS A 115 -6.03 7.01 18.29
N LEU A 116 -5.55 6.93 17.05
CA LEU A 116 -5.24 8.11 16.24
C LEU A 116 -6.50 8.88 15.84
N ALA A 117 -7.54 8.19 15.37
CA ALA A 117 -8.82 8.78 14.99
C ALA A 117 -9.47 9.49 16.19
N LYS A 118 -9.46 8.88 17.38
CA LYS A 118 -9.94 9.52 18.62
C LYS A 118 -9.15 10.79 18.93
N ALA A 119 -7.82 10.74 18.89
CA ALA A 119 -6.96 11.90 19.15
C ALA A 119 -7.13 13.02 18.10
N GLN A 120 -7.32 12.67 16.83
CA GLN A 120 -7.59 13.62 15.75
C GLN A 120 -8.95 14.29 15.90
N ARG A 121 -10.00 13.54 16.28
CA ARG A 121 -11.33 14.09 16.58
C ARG A 121 -11.31 15.02 17.81
N GLU A 122 -10.57 14.65 18.85
CA GLU A 122 -10.35 15.53 20.01
C GLU A 122 -9.68 16.84 19.58
N LEU A 123 -8.67 16.77 18.71
CA LEU A 123 -7.95 17.93 18.18
C LEU A 123 -8.83 18.83 17.31
N SER A 124 -9.64 18.27 16.40
CA SER A 124 -10.49 19.04 15.49
C SER A 124 -11.53 19.88 16.23
N ARG A 125 -12.04 19.36 17.35
CA ARG A 125 -12.99 20.06 18.23
C ARG A 125 -12.38 21.20 19.06
N LYS A 126 -11.05 21.40 19.08
CA LYS A 126 -10.42 22.47 19.89
C LYS A 126 -10.27 23.76 19.09
N LYS A 127 -10.56 24.90 19.75
CA LYS A 127 -10.37 26.26 19.20
C LYS A 127 -8.95 26.45 18.68
N LYS A 128 -8.82 26.90 17.43
CA LYS A 128 -7.54 27.29 16.81
C LYS A 128 -6.82 28.31 17.70
N GLY A 129 -5.50 28.19 17.82
CA GLY A 129 -4.67 29.05 18.70
C GLY A 129 -4.67 28.71 20.20
N SER A 130 -5.62 27.93 20.72
CA SER A 130 -5.70 27.67 22.17
C SER A 130 -4.58 26.77 22.72
N ASN A 131 -4.20 26.96 23.99
CA ASN A 131 -3.26 26.08 24.71
C ASN A 131 -3.74 24.62 24.78
N ARG A 132 -5.06 24.41 24.90
CA ARG A 132 -5.67 23.07 24.86
C ARG A 132 -5.46 22.40 23.50
N ARG A 133 -5.56 23.16 22.39
CA ARG A 133 -5.26 22.65 21.04
C ARG A 133 -3.78 22.30 20.89
N LYS A 134 -2.86 23.11 21.44
CA LYS A 134 -1.41 22.80 21.44
C LYS A 134 -1.13 21.44 22.11
N LYS A 135 -1.74 21.18 23.27
CA LYS A 135 -1.65 19.88 23.96
C LYS A 135 -2.22 18.72 23.13
N ALA A 136 -3.41 18.88 22.53
CA ALA A 136 -4.01 17.87 21.66
C ALA A 136 -3.16 17.57 20.41
N ARG A 137 -2.55 18.61 19.80
CA ARG A 137 -1.64 18.45 18.66
C ARG A 137 -0.41 17.63 19.03
N LEU A 138 0.17 17.87 20.22
CA LEU A 138 1.29 17.07 20.72
C LEU A 138 0.92 15.61 20.97
N LYS A 139 -0.30 15.32 21.44
CA LYS A 139 -0.80 13.95 21.59
C LYS A 139 -0.84 13.20 20.25
N VAL A 140 -1.38 13.84 19.21
CA VAL A 140 -1.37 13.29 17.84
C VAL A 140 0.06 13.07 17.33
N ALA A 141 0.95 14.05 17.52
CA ALA A 141 2.36 13.94 17.12
C ALA A 141 3.09 12.79 17.83
N LYS A 142 2.85 12.60 19.14
CA LYS A 142 3.42 11.48 19.91
C LYS A 142 2.96 10.11 19.37
N LEU A 143 1.69 9.98 19.00
CA LEU A 143 1.17 8.75 18.38
C LEU A 143 1.85 8.47 17.03
N HIS A 144 1.97 9.48 16.16
CA HIS A 144 2.70 9.33 14.89
C HIS A 144 4.18 8.98 15.10
N ARG A 145 4.85 9.60 16.08
CA ARG A 145 6.25 9.26 16.43
C ARG A 145 6.38 7.81 16.88
N LYS A 146 5.45 7.31 17.70
CA LYS A 146 5.43 5.91 18.14
C LYS A 146 5.29 4.95 16.95
N ILE A 147 4.35 5.20 16.05
CA ILE A 147 4.14 4.39 14.82
C ILE A 147 5.41 4.40 13.97
N ALA A 148 6.03 5.56 13.77
CA ALA A 148 7.27 5.69 13.00
C ALA A 148 8.43 4.91 13.62
N ASN A 149 8.59 4.97 14.94
CA ASN A 149 9.63 4.23 15.65
C ASN A 149 9.41 2.71 15.58
N GLN A 150 8.18 2.24 15.76
CA GLN A 150 7.84 0.82 15.64
C GLN A 150 8.15 0.29 14.24
N ARG A 151 7.78 1.03 13.20
CA ARG A 151 8.09 0.68 11.82
C ARG A 151 9.60 0.65 11.56
N LYS A 152 10.34 1.65 12.05
CA LYS A 152 11.81 1.69 11.90
C LYS A 152 12.50 0.52 12.61
N ASP A 153 12.03 0.16 13.81
CA ASP A 153 12.51 -1.02 14.55
C ASP A 153 12.26 -2.32 13.75
N PHE A 154 11.04 -2.50 13.24
CA PHE A 154 10.70 -3.62 12.37
C PHE A 154 11.61 -3.68 11.12
N HIS A 155 11.83 -2.56 10.44
CA HIS A 155 12.73 -2.49 9.28
C HIS A 155 14.15 -2.92 9.63
N HIS A 156 14.70 -2.44 10.75
CA HIS A 156 16.05 -2.82 11.17
C HIS A 156 16.17 -4.30 11.48
N LYS A 157 15.15 -4.91 12.11
CA LYS A 157 15.12 -6.34 12.44
C LYS A 157 15.06 -7.20 11.18
N VAL A 158 14.12 -6.90 10.27
CA VAL A 158 13.98 -7.64 9.00
C VAL A 158 15.23 -7.49 8.14
N ALA A 159 15.75 -6.27 7.99
CA ALA A 159 16.96 -6.03 7.21
C ALA A 159 18.17 -6.77 7.79
N ARG A 160 18.34 -6.80 9.12
CA ARG A 160 19.43 -7.56 9.75
C ARG A 160 19.29 -9.06 9.51
N LYS A 161 18.07 -9.60 9.58
CA LYS A 161 17.80 -11.02 9.27
C LYS A 161 18.23 -11.37 7.84
N LEU A 162 17.84 -10.55 6.86
CA LEU A 162 18.19 -10.77 5.45
C LEU A 162 19.69 -10.65 5.19
N VAL A 163 20.34 -9.61 5.70
CA VAL A 163 21.79 -9.36 5.50
C VAL A 163 22.64 -10.46 6.13
N ASN A 164 22.23 -11.01 7.27
CA ASN A 164 22.95 -12.10 7.90
C ASN A 164 22.86 -13.40 7.08
N ARG A 165 21.72 -13.65 6.43
CA ARG A 165 21.43 -14.90 5.72
C ARG A 165 21.95 -14.89 4.27
N TYR A 166 21.86 -13.77 3.58
CA TYR A 166 22.07 -13.72 2.12
C TYR A 166 23.27 -12.88 1.71
N GLY A 167 24.08 -13.40 0.78
CA GLY A 167 25.25 -12.73 0.20
C GLY A 167 24.87 -11.57 -0.73
N THR A 168 23.85 -11.81 -1.55
CA THR A 168 23.26 -10.87 -2.51
C THR A 168 21.75 -10.86 -2.30
N ILE A 169 21.15 -9.68 -2.23
CA ILE A 169 19.72 -9.48 -2.01
C ILE A 169 19.16 -8.73 -3.20
N VAL A 170 18.27 -9.36 -3.93
CA VAL A 170 17.61 -8.75 -5.10
C VAL A 170 16.20 -8.31 -4.71
N HIS A 171 15.80 -7.12 -5.13
CA HIS A 171 14.44 -6.62 -4.94
C HIS A 171 13.93 -5.89 -6.18
N GLU A 172 12.60 -5.74 -6.29
CA GLU A 172 12.01 -4.87 -7.31
C GLU A 172 12.29 -3.40 -7.03
N ASP A 173 12.61 -2.65 -8.08
CA ASP A 173 12.62 -1.19 -8.11
C ASP A 173 11.19 -0.66 -8.23
N LEU A 174 10.41 -0.85 -7.17
CA LEU A 174 9.05 -0.33 -7.10
C LEU A 174 9.09 1.18 -6.89
N ASN A 175 8.31 1.90 -7.71
CA ASN A 175 8.04 3.32 -7.48
C ASN A 175 7.11 3.50 -6.27
N ALA A 176 7.68 3.37 -5.07
CA ALA A 176 6.95 3.47 -3.80
C ALA A 176 6.26 4.83 -3.64
N LEU A 177 6.84 5.92 -4.17
CA LEU A 177 6.23 7.24 -4.18
C LEU A 177 4.99 7.31 -5.08
N GLY A 178 5.06 6.70 -6.26
CA GLY A 178 3.93 6.55 -7.17
C GLY A 178 2.82 5.71 -6.53
N LEU A 179 3.17 4.55 -5.97
CA LEU A 179 2.22 3.67 -5.27
C LEU A 179 1.59 4.35 -4.03
N ALA A 180 2.35 5.19 -3.33
CA ALA A 180 1.84 6.01 -2.22
C ALA A 180 0.79 7.05 -2.64
N ARG A 181 0.62 7.30 -3.95
CA ARG A 181 -0.41 8.19 -4.51
C ARG A 181 -1.61 7.43 -5.08
N THR A 182 -1.58 6.10 -5.10
CA THR A 182 -2.69 5.28 -5.60
C THR A 182 -3.63 4.84 -4.47
N ARG A 183 -4.57 3.97 -4.81
CA ARG A 183 -5.48 3.33 -3.85
C ARG A 183 -4.76 2.48 -2.80
N LEU A 184 -3.51 2.06 -3.07
CA LEU A 184 -2.65 1.31 -2.14
C LEU A 184 -1.91 2.20 -1.12
N SER A 185 -2.08 3.53 -1.22
CA SER A 185 -1.34 4.53 -0.45
C SER A 185 -1.20 4.19 1.04
N LYS A 186 -2.30 3.83 1.70
CA LYS A 186 -2.27 3.50 3.13
C LYS A 186 -1.38 2.31 3.44
N GLY A 187 -1.49 1.22 2.68
CA GLY A 187 -0.66 0.03 2.85
C GLY A 187 0.82 0.33 2.60
N VAL A 188 1.11 1.03 1.50
CA VAL A 188 2.48 1.39 1.09
C VAL A 188 3.15 2.31 2.13
N LEU A 189 2.42 3.31 2.63
CA LEU A 189 2.91 4.25 3.64
C LEU A 189 3.07 3.59 5.02
N ASP A 190 2.20 2.64 5.38
CA ASP A 190 2.32 1.89 6.62
C ASP A 190 3.48 0.88 6.56
N ALA A 191 3.69 0.22 5.41
CA ALA A 191 4.84 -0.63 5.17
C ALA A 191 6.16 0.18 5.15
N GLY A 192 6.17 1.34 4.50
CA GLY A 192 7.34 2.23 4.43
C GLY A 192 8.52 1.64 3.66
N TRP A 193 8.28 0.98 2.52
CA TRP A 193 9.32 0.28 1.75
C TRP A 193 10.52 1.15 1.36
N ALA A 194 10.33 2.40 0.98
CA ALA A 194 11.46 3.29 0.66
C ALA A 194 12.44 3.44 1.85
N GLN A 195 11.92 3.55 3.07
CA GLN A 195 12.75 3.59 4.29
C GLN A 195 13.42 2.23 4.55
N PHE A 196 12.71 1.13 4.31
CA PHE A 196 13.25 -0.21 4.46
C PHE A 196 14.41 -0.49 3.50
N ILE A 197 14.25 -0.18 2.20
CA ILE A 197 15.31 -0.38 1.19
C ILE A 197 16.55 0.47 1.52
N ALA A 198 16.36 1.70 1.99
CA ALA A 198 17.48 2.53 2.47
C ALA A 198 18.22 1.88 3.66
N ILE A 199 17.48 1.38 4.66
CA ILE A 199 18.05 0.69 5.82
C ILE A 199 18.75 -0.62 5.40
N LEU A 200 18.15 -1.38 4.50
CA LEU A 200 18.68 -2.64 3.97
C LEU A 200 19.99 -2.40 3.23
N SER A 201 20.01 -1.44 2.31
CA SER A 201 21.20 -1.07 1.53
C SER A 201 22.35 -0.63 2.43
N ALA A 202 22.08 0.22 3.42
CA ALA A 202 23.10 0.66 4.37
C ALA A 202 23.67 -0.49 5.20
N LYS A 203 22.82 -1.41 5.68
CA LYS A 203 23.28 -2.59 6.45
C LYS A 203 24.03 -3.59 5.59
N ALA A 204 23.58 -3.82 4.36
CA ALA A 204 24.24 -4.70 3.42
C ALA A 204 25.64 -4.19 3.07
N ALA A 205 25.76 -2.90 2.72
CA ALA A 205 27.05 -2.26 2.46
C ALA A 205 28.01 -2.39 3.65
N SER A 206 27.52 -2.15 4.88
CA SER A 206 28.32 -2.30 6.11
C SER A 206 28.79 -3.74 6.37
N ALA A 207 28.12 -4.73 5.80
CA ALA A 207 28.43 -6.16 5.96
C ALA A 207 29.09 -6.78 4.72
N GLY A 208 29.50 -5.97 3.73
CA GLY A 208 30.08 -6.45 2.48
C GLY A 208 29.10 -7.25 1.61
N ARG A 209 27.79 -7.01 1.75
CA ARG A 209 26.72 -7.69 1.00
C ARG A 209 26.19 -6.80 -0.13
N ARG A 210 25.68 -7.41 -1.19
CA ARG A 210 25.14 -6.70 -2.36
C ARG A 210 23.62 -6.56 -2.28
N VAL A 211 23.10 -5.40 -2.67
CA VAL A 211 21.66 -5.17 -2.87
C VAL A 211 21.47 -4.74 -4.32
N VAL A 212 20.61 -5.45 -5.06
CA VAL A 212 20.37 -5.23 -6.49
C VAL A 212 18.89 -4.92 -6.70
N ALA A 213 18.61 -3.83 -7.40
CA ALA A 213 17.25 -3.45 -7.78
C ALA A 213 16.98 -3.87 -9.23
N VAL A 214 15.86 -4.55 -9.49
CA VAL A 214 15.43 -4.97 -10.83
C VAL A 214 14.14 -4.27 -11.24
N LYS A 215 13.95 -4.04 -12.54
CA LYS A 215 12.71 -3.40 -13.02
C LYS A 215 11.51 -4.34 -12.81
N PRO A 216 10.37 -3.84 -12.31
CA PRO A 216 9.23 -4.66 -11.90
C PRO A 216 8.33 -5.16 -13.04
N HIS A 217 8.81 -5.21 -14.28
CA HIS A 217 7.94 -5.52 -15.43
C HIS A 217 7.57 -7.00 -15.45
N TYR A 218 6.27 -7.29 -15.31
CA TYR A 218 5.67 -8.64 -15.42
C TYR A 218 6.14 -9.68 -14.40
N THR A 219 6.95 -9.31 -13.42
CA THR A 219 7.52 -10.20 -12.39
C THR A 219 6.48 -11.03 -11.62
N SER A 220 5.31 -10.45 -11.33
CA SER A 220 4.17 -11.14 -10.69
C SER A 220 3.31 -11.99 -11.64
N GLN A 221 3.53 -11.85 -12.95
CA GLN A 221 2.78 -12.54 -13.99
C GLN A 221 3.56 -13.70 -14.62
N ILE A 222 4.88 -13.55 -14.75
CA ILE A 222 5.80 -14.57 -15.28
C ILE A 222 5.82 -15.79 -14.35
N CYS A 223 5.72 -16.98 -14.93
CA CYS A 223 5.91 -18.23 -14.23
C CYS A 223 7.40 -18.48 -13.97
N PRO A 224 7.83 -18.75 -12.72
CA PRO A 224 9.23 -18.99 -12.41
C PRO A 224 9.77 -20.31 -12.99
N GLU A 225 8.89 -21.26 -13.36
CA GLU A 225 9.30 -22.56 -13.89
C GLU A 225 9.36 -22.57 -15.43
N CYS A 226 8.34 -22.03 -16.11
CA CYS A 226 8.24 -22.12 -17.57
C CYS A 226 8.37 -20.76 -18.30
N GLY A 227 8.48 -19.65 -17.58
CA GLY A 227 8.61 -18.31 -18.17
C GLY A 227 7.33 -17.73 -18.80
N SER A 228 6.24 -18.52 -18.91
CA SER A 228 4.99 -18.02 -19.50
C SER A 228 4.38 -16.86 -18.70
N VAL A 229 3.83 -15.86 -19.41
CA VAL A 229 3.16 -14.72 -18.79
C VAL A 229 1.70 -15.05 -18.56
N ARG A 230 1.25 -15.00 -17.30
CA ARG A 230 -0.15 -15.16 -16.91
C ARG A 230 -0.65 -13.87 -16.29
N ARG A 231 -1.60 -13.21 -16.96
CA ARG A 231 -2.34 -12.08 -16.37
C ARG A 231 -3.12 -12.58 -15.16
N LYS A 232 -3.02 -11.83 -14.06
CA LYS A 232 -3.69 -12.10 -12.80
C LYS A 232 -4.22 -10.81 -12.22
N GLU A 233 -5.35 -10.88 -11.58
CA GLU A 233 -5.90 -9.80 -10.76
C GLU A 233 -5.13 -9.66 -9.45
N LEU A 234 -5.16 -8.47 -8.86
CA LEU A 234 -4.46 -8.20 -7.59
C LEU A 234 -4.98 -9.07 -6.44
N SER A 235 -6.23 -9.53 -6.52
CA SER A 235 -6.87 -10.44 -5.55
C SER A 235 -6.37 -11.87 -5.64
N GLU A 236 -5.83 -12.31 -6.77
CA GLU A 236 -5.29 -13.65 -6.93
C GLU A 236 -3.96 -13.75 -6.17
N ARG A 237 -3.92 -14.59 -5.13
CA ARG A 237 -2.75 -14.79 -4.26
C ARG A 237 -1.99 -16.07 -4.53
N VAL A 238 -2.60 -16.99 -5.28
CA VAL A 238 -1.93 -18.22 -5.74
C VAL A 238 -1.54 -18.01 -7.20
N HIS A 239 -0.29 -18.29 -7.52
CA HIS A 239 0.18 -18.47 -8.88
C HIS A 239 -0.05 -19.94 -9.26
N ALA A 240 -1.03 -20.19 -10.14
CA ALA A 240 -1.23 -21.48 -10.78
C ALA A 240 -0.91 -21.35 -12.28
N CYS A 241 -0.05 -22.22 -12.79
CA CYS A 241 0.34 -22.24 -14.19
C CYS A 241 0.01 -23.60 -14.83
N GLU A 242 -0.27 -23.60 -16.13
CA GLU A 242 -0.51 -24.82 -16.92
C GLU A 242 0.69 -25.79 -16.91
N CYS A 243 1.91 -25.31 -16.63
CA CYS A 243 3.08 -26.17 -16.50
C CYS A 243 3.13 -26.98 -15.18
N GLY A 244 2.15 -26.80 -14.29
CA GLY A 244 2.08 -27.47 -12.99
C GLY A 244 2.62 -26.65 -11.81
N CYS A 245 3.24 -25.49 -12.05
CA CYS A 245 3.70 -24.60 -10.98
C CYS A 245 2.51 -24.07 -10.16
N VAL A 246 2.48 -24.40 -8.86
CA VAL A 246 1.51 -23.85 -7.89
C VAL A 246 2.27 -23.28 -6.69
N LEU A 247 2.29 -21.96 -6.56
CA LEU A 247 3.02 -21.24 -5.51
C LEU A 247 2.21 -20.04 -4.99
N ASP A 248 2.58 -19.49 -3.83
CA ASP A 248 2.16 -18.13 -3.47
C ASP A 248 2.67 -17.15 -4.53
N ARG A 249 1.82 -16.18 -4.92
CA ARG A 249 2.13 -15.21 -6.00
C ARG A 249 3.37 -14.37 -5.68
N ASP A 250 3.51 -13.92 -4.43
CA ASP A 250 4.62 -13.06 -4.05
C ASP A 250 5.93 -13.88 -3.96
N VAL A 251 5.86 -15.17 -3.59
CA VAL A 251 6.99 -16.12 -3.69
C VAL A 251 7.38 -16.41 -5.14
N ALA A 252 6.40 -16.63 -6.03
CA ALA A 252 6.65 -16.82 -7.45
C ALA A 252 7.34 -15.59 -8.06
N ALA A 253 6.87 -14.39 -7.72
CA ALA A 253 7.51 -13.13 -8.11
C ALA A 253 8.95 -13.04 -7.58
N ALA A 254 9.19 -13.39 -6.30
CA ALA A 254 10.52 -13.38 -5.70
C ALA A 254 11.52 -14.29 -6.44
N LYS A 255 11.09 -15.46 -6.93
CA LYS A 255 11.91 -16.34 -7.77
C LYS A 255 12.28 -15.70 -9.11
N VAL A 256 11.32 -15.09 -9.80
CA VAL A 256 11.56 -14.37 -11.07
C VAL A 256 12.50 -13.18 -10.88
N ILE A 257 12.29 -12.39 -9.82
CA ILE A 257 13.13 -11.25 -9.45
C ILE A 257 14.58 -11.69 -9.23
N LEU A 258 14.78 -12.80 -8.49
CA LEU A 258 16.12 -13.33 -8.25
C LEU A 258 16.80 -13.72 -9.55
N ALA A 259 16.12 -14.44 -10.44
CA ALA A 259 16.66 -14.81 -11.75
C ALA A 259 17.10 -13.58 -12.55
N LEU A 260 16.22 -12.57 -12.69
CA LEU A 260 16.53 -11.32 -13.40
C LEU A 260 17.72 -10.57 -12.78
N GLY A 261 17.84 -10.59 -11.44
CA GLY A 261 18.93 -9.92 -10.75
C GLY A 261 20.27 -10.64 -10.87
N LEU A 262 20.26 -11.96 -10.98
CA LEU A 262 21.46 -12.77 -11.21
C LEU A 262 21.93 -12.64 -12.66
N ASP A 263 21.02 -12.73 -13.62
CA ASP A 263 21.33 -12.56 -15.06
C ASP A 263 21.92 -11.17 -15.34
N GLY A 264 21.33 -10.12 -14.74
CA GLY A 264 21.83 -8.76 -14.86
C GLY A 264 23.14 -8.49 -14.10
N ALA A 265 23.47 -9.28 -13.07
CA ALA A 265 24.69 -9.13 -12.28
C ALA A 265 25.87 -9.96 -12.81
N LEU A 266 25.61 -10.95 -13.68
CA LEU A 266 26.63 -11.84 -14.24
C LEU A 266 27.11 -11.44 -15.64
N GLY A 267 26.35 -10.66 -16.41
CA GLY A 267 26.75 -10.19 -17.74
C GLY A 267 26.83 -11.33 -18.76
N ASP A 268 26.06 -11.20 -19.84
CA ASP A 268 26.00 -12.09 -21.00
C ASP A 268 25.33 -13.47 -20.80
N GLY A 269 24.05 -13.55 -21.19
CA GLY A 269 23.36 -14.82 -21.38
C GLY A 269 21.83 -14.66 -21.40
N GLN A 270 21.25 -14.68 -22.60
CA GLN A 270 19.81 -14.70 -22.91
C GLN A 270 18.92 -13.73 -22.11
N ARG A 271 18.59 -12.59 -22.74
CA ARG A 271 17.44 -11.77 -22.36
C ARG A 271 16.20 -12.69 -22.29
N VAL A 272 15.62 -12.87 -21.11
CA VAL A 272 14.21 -13.25 -21.00
C VAL A 272 13.43 -12.08 -21.63
N ALA A 273 13.14 -12.19 -22.92
CA ALA A 273 12.38 -11.18 -23.63
C ALA A 273 10.99 -11.13 -23.01
N ALA A 274 10.63 -10.00 -22.41
CA ALA A 274 9.22 -9.71 -22.19
C ALA A 274 8.52 -9.80 -23.55
N PRO A 275 7.41 -10.54 -23.70
CA PRO A 275 6.64 -10.49 -24.93
C PRO A 275 6.17 -9.05 -25.16
N ALA A 276 6.24 -8.64 -26.43
CA ALA A 276 5.85 -7.31 -26.91
C ALA A 276 4.40 -6.94 -26.54
#